data_AF-A0A1H1FBV0-F1
#
_entry.id   AF-A0A1H1FBV0-F1
#
_cell.length_a   1.000
_cell.length_b   1.000
_cell.length_c   1.000
_cell.angle_alpha   90.00
_cell.angle_beta   90.00
_cell.angle_gamma   90.00
#
_symmetry.space_group_name_H-M   'P 1'
#
loop_
_entity.id
_entity.type
_entity.pdbx_description
1 polymer ?
#
loop_
_entity_poly.entity_id
_entity_poly.type
_entity_poly.pdbx_seq_one_letter_code
_entity_poly.pdbx_strand_id
1 'polypeptide(L)'
;MGSHRSGTGSRGVARWLIAAVAAVVVIAAVAAAMVWLSGRSEQEGRDAAASCVRGDLAVQVAVAPALVGPLQRVAESFNGSGAVSADYCAKIEVMGIDSPVALNALTGTWDPKLGPVPSLWIPESTVWTARLAAAKPAEVSGQPTSVASSPVVLAVRGSARPGFDGVRWLDLPTRQEQLRIALPTGADADGTYLAAQSVAAAVGRTAGAALSEDAAKSPVVVGSLSRWGKDAPKSTTAGAALEALTRPGDALRAVPVTEQQLAAFARGRGDAVPVAVYPEGPTAAATYPAAVLDREETTDAHDRAAADFVTYLTERGNAKPLAEAGFRVVGQPAPAKTASVEFGTIEPLAPASNGAVISLVETMNRR
;
A
#
# COMPACT_ATOMS: atom_id res chain seq x y z
N MET A 1 -46.05 73.64 58.08
CA MET A 1 -44.58 73.46 58.04
C MET A 1 -44.34 71.97 58.29
N GLY A 2 -43.64 71.15 57.52
CA GLY A 2 -42.94 71.19 56.23
C GLY A 2 -42.99 69.75 55.66
N SER A 3 -43.17 69.56 54.35
CA SER A 3 -42.13 69.41 53.32
C SER A 3 -41.52 67.99 53.18
N HIS A 4 -41.98 67.32 52.12
CA HIS A 4 -41.25 66.55 51.09
C HIS A 4 -40.24 65.42 51.38
N ARG A 5 -40.40 64.41 50.50
CA ARG A 5 -39.44 63.41 49.94
C ARG A 5 -39.19 62.17 50.82
N SER A 6 -39.06 60.95 50.29
CA SER A 6 -38.88 60.43 48.92
C SER A 6 -39.26 58.93 48.93
N GLY A 7 -39.77 58.42 47.81
CA GLY A 7 -40.21 57.02 47.72
C GLY A 7 -39.09 56.00 47.61
N THR A 8 -39.45 54.75 47.83
CA THR A 8 -38.83 53.58 47.18
C THR A 8 -39.91 52.50 47.07
N GLY A 9 -40.46 52.33 45.87
CA GLY A 9 -41.33 51.20 45.57
C GLY A 9 -40.51 49.92 45.67
N SER A 10 -40.88 49.02 46.59
CA SER A 10 -40.39 47.65 46.57
C SER A 10 -41.00 46.94 45.36
N ARG A 11 -40.27 46.90 44.24
CA ARG A 11 -40.57 45.95 43.17
C ARG A 11 -40.33 44.56 43.75
N GLY A 12 -41.38 43.95 44.28
CA GLY A 12 -41.35 42.56 44.69
C GLY A 12 -40.98 41.74 43.46
N VAL A 13 -39.77 41.17 43.46
CA VAL A 13 -39.35 40.21 42.44
C VAL A 13 -40.40 39.10 42.52
N ALA A 14 -41.18 38.98 41.46
CA ALA A 14 -42.30 38.06 41.42
C ALA A 14 -41.74 36.65 41.69
N ARG A 15 -42.22 36.01 42.77
CA ARG A 15 -41.67 34.73 43.28
C ARG A 15 -41.52 33.65 42.21
N TRP A 16 -42.30 33.73 41.13
CA TRP A 16 -42.20 32.85 39.96
C TRP A 16 -40.91 33.01 39.15
N LEU A 17 -40.32 34.21 39.09
CA LEU A 17 -39.03 34.45 38.42
C LEU A 17 -37.88 33.79 39.18
N ILE A 18 -37.93 33.80 40.52
CA ILE A 18 -36.93 33.13 41.36
C ILE A 18 -37.03 31.61 41.17
N ALA A 19 -38.24 31.06 41.13
CA ALA A 19 -38.47 29.64 40.87
C ALA A 19 -37.99 29.21 39.46
N ALA A 20 -38.23 30.04 38.44
CA ALA A 20 -37.76 29.78 37.07
C ALA A 20 -36.23 29.78 36.96
N VAL A 21 -35.56 30.76 37.59
CA VAL A 21 -34.09 30.82 37.60
C VAL A 21 -33.51 29.63 38.37
N ALA A 22 -34.09 29.27 39.52
CA ALA A 22 -33.66 28.09 40.27
C ALA A 22 -33.78 26.80 39.46
N ALA A 23 -34.89 26.63 38.72
CA ALA A 23 -35.07 25.47 37.84
C ALA A 23 -34.02 25.41 36.73
N VAL A 24 -33.70 26.54 36.10
CA VAL A 24 -32.66 26.61 35.06
C VAL A 24 -31.28 26.27 35.63
N VAL A 25 -30.95 26.76 36.83
CA VAL A 25 -29.68 26.44 37.51
C VAL A 25 -29.58 24.96 37.83
N VAL A 26 -30.67 24.33 38.29
CA VAL A 26 -30.71 22.89 38.56
C VAL A 26 -30.51 22.09 37.27
N ILE A 27 -31.19 22.46 36.18
CA ILE A 27 -31.04 21.79 34.88
C ILE A 27 -29.60 21.93 34.37
N ALA A 28 -29.00 23.11 34.48
CA ALA A 28 -27.62 23.34 34.08
C ALA A 28 -26.63 22.53 34.93
N ALA A 29 -26.85 22.43 36.25
CA ALA A 29 -26.03 21.62 37.14
C ALA A 29 -26.15 20.12 36.82
N VAL A 30 -27.35 19.64 36.53
CA VAL A 30 -27.61 18.25 36.13
C VAL A 30 -26.99 17.95 34.77
N ALA A 31 -27.08 18.85 33.80
CA ALA A 31 -26.42 18.71 32.50
C ALA A 31 -24.89 18.71 32.63
N ALA A 32 -24.33 19.61 33.43
CA ALA A 32 -22.90 19.65 33.71
C ALA A 32 -22.42 18.38 34.44
N ALA A 33 -23.20 17.87 35.39
CA ALA A 33 -22.92 16.61 36.07
C ALA A 33 -23.00 15.43 35.11
N MET A 34 -23.97 15.39 34.19
CA MET A 34 -24.06 14.35 33.16
C MET A 34 -22.88 14.40 32.19
N VAL A 35 -22.45 15.59 31.74
CA VAL A 35 -21.28 15.75 30.87
C VAL A 35 -19.98 15.37 31.60
N TRP A 36 -19.90 15.68 32.89
CA TRP A 36 -18.76 15.31 33.72
C TRP A 36 -18.71 13.79 34.01
N LEU A 37 -19.85 13.16 34.30
CA LEU A 37 -19.95 11.71 34.45
C LEU A 37 -19.72 10.97 33.13
N SER A 38 -20.22 11.48 32.00
CA SER A 38 -19.97 10.86 30.70
C SER A 38 -18.50 10.94 30.32
N GLY A 39 -17.84 12.09 30.55
CA GLY A 39 -16.41 12.23 30.34
C GLY A 39 -15.57 11.28 31.21
N ARG A 40 -15.98 11.05 32.46
CA ARG A 40 -15.31 10.11 33.37
C ARG A 40 -15.57 8.65 32.99
N SER A 41 -16.79 8.31 32.57
CA SER A 41 -17.15 6.95 32.11
C SER A 41 -16.45 6.57 30.80
N GLU A 42 -16.18 7.53 29.92
CA GLU A 42 -15.37 7.29 28.72
C GLU A 42 -13.88 7.08 29.06
N GLN A 43 -13.39 7.65 30.17
CA GLN A 43 -12.03 7.47 30.67
C GLN A 43 -11.88 6.14 31.41
N GLU A 44 -12.80 5.82 32.32
CA GLU A 44 -12.86 4.53 33.02
C GLU A 44 -13.16 3.36 32.06
N GLY A 45 -13.94 3.59 31.00
CA GLY A 45 -14.14 2.62 29.91
C GLY A 45 -12.89 2.39 29.06
N ARG A 46 -12.04 3.42 28.87
CA ARG A 46 -10.72 3.30 28.24
C ARG A 46 -9.73 2.57 29.14
N ASP A 47 -9.74 2.82 30.44
CA ASP A 47 -8.85 2.17 31.41
C ASP A 47 -9.24 0.70 31.68
N ALA A 48 -10.54 0.37 31.67
CA ALA A 48 -11.02 -1.01 31.77
C ALA A 48 -10.79 -1.81 30.48
N ALA A 49 -10.97 -1.17 29.31
CA ALA A 49 -10.59 -1.75 28.01
C ALA A 49 -9.07 -1.90 27.83
N ALA A 50 -8.26 -1.12 28.55
CA ALA A 50 -6.80 -1.19 28.56
C ALA A 50 -6.22 -2.28 29.49
N SER A 51 -7.05 -3.16 30.06
CA SER A 51 -6.52 -4.31 30.81
C SER A 51 -5.99 -5.37 29.85
N CYS A 52 -4.80 -5.13 29.30
CA CYS A 52 -4.00 -6.16 28.64
C CYS A 52 -3.57 -7.18 29.69
N VAL A 53 -4.49 -8.06 30.08
CA VAL A 53 -4.38 -9.02 31.18
C VAL A 53 -3.13 -9.88 31.03
N ARG A 54 -2.72 -10.17 29.79
CA ARG A 54 -1.53 -10.95 29.47
C ARG A 54 -0.30 -10.11 29.10
N GLY A 55 -0.41 -8.78 29.13
CA GLY A 55 0.69 -7.83 28.88
C GLY A 55 0.83 -7.43 27.41
N ASP A 56 2.02 -6.95 27.05
CA ASP A 56 2.37 -6.59 25.68
C ASP A 56 2.76 -7.82 24.85
N LEU A 57 2.38 -7.83 23.57
CA LEU A 57 2.74 -8.86 22.59
C LEU A 57 3.41 -8.22 21.39
N ALA A 58 4.72 -8.44 21.21
CA ALA A 58 5.44 -7.96 20.05
C ALA A 58 5.09 -8.79 18.80
N VAL A 59 4.57 -8.14 17.76
CA VAL A 59 4.15 -8.78 16.51
C VAL A 59 5.01 -8.24 15.38
N GLN A 60 5.70 -9.16 14.72
CA GLN A 60 6.75 -8.86 13.76
C GLN A 60 6.16 -8.89 12.35
N VAL A 61 6.35 -7.81 11.60
CA VAL A 61 5.75 -7.63 10.27
C VAL A 61 6.85 -7.41 9.25
N ALA A 62 7.12 -8.43 8.44
CA ALA A 62 8.06 -8.35 7.33
C ALA A 62 7.38 -7.73 6.11
N VAL A 63 7.98 -6.70 5.53
CA VAL A 63 7.38 -5.97 4.40
C VAL A 63 8.40 -5.69 3.31
N ALA A 64 7.91 -5.60 2.07
CA ALA A 64 8.68 -5.07 0.96
C ALA A 64 9.27 -3.69 1.33
N PRO A 65 10.52 -3.37 0.94
CA PRO A 65 11.19 -2.13 1.33
C PRO A 65 10.38 -0.85 1.06
N ALA A 66 9.61 -0.82 -0.03
CA ALA A 66 8.76 0.32 -0.40
C ALA A 66 7.63 0.62 0.61
N LEU A 67 7.25 -0.36 1.44
CA LEU A 67 6.17 -0.24 2.44
C LEU A 67 6.68 0.13 3.84
N VAL A 68 7.99 0.03 4.13
CA VAL A 68 8.54 0.18 5.48
C VAL A 68 8.12 1.51 6.12
N GLY A 69 8.49 2.64 5.50
CA GLY A 69 8.18 3.97 6.02
C GLY A 69 6.68 4.25 6.21
N PRO A 70 5.79 4.00 5.22
CA PRO A 70 4.36 4.21 5.43
C PRO A 70 3.74 3.25 6.44
N LEU A 71 4.12 1.96 6.46
CA LEU A 71 3.56 1.00 7.42
C LEU A 71 4.06 1.23 8.84
N GLN A 72 5.27 1.75 9.04
CA GLN A 72 5.72 2.20 10.36
C GLN A 72 4.79 3.27 10.95
N ARG A 73 4.36 4.26 10.15
CA ARG A 73 3.39 5.27 10.61
C ARG A 73 2.02 4.69 10.94
N VAL A 74 1.58 3.67 10.19
CA VAL A 74 0.32 2.97 10.51
C VAL A 74 0.47 2.13 11.77
N ALA A 75 1.60 1.42 11.93
CA ALA A 75 1.91 0.63 13.12
C ALA A 75 1.99 1.51 14.37
N GLU A 76 2.60 2.68 14.31
CA GLU A 76 2.61 3.67 15.40
C GLU A 76 1.19 4.07 15.82
N SER A 77 0.30 4.30 14.84
CA SER A 77 -1.10 4.64 15.09
C SER A 77 -1.88 3.48 15.72
N PHE A 78 -1.66 2.26 15.23
CA PHE A 78 -2.24 1.05 15.81
C PHE A 78 -1.75 0.80 17.25
N ASN A 79 -0.45 0.88 17.48
CA ASN A 79 0.19 0.66 18.79
C ASN A 79 -0.25 1.69 19.84
N GLY A 80 -0.59 2.92 19.39
CA GLY A 80 -1.12 3.99 20.23
C GLY A 80 -2.64 3.96 20.41
N SER A 81 -3.38 3.15 19.65
CA SER A 81 -4.84 3.08 19.73
C SER A 81 -5.36 2.37 20.99
N GLY A 82 -4.51 1.60 21.66
CA GLY A 82 -4.91 0.74 22.79
C GLY A 82 -5.70 -0.49 22.36
N ALA A 83 -5.61 -0.91 21.08
CA ALA A 83 -6.26 -2.12 20.59
C ALA A 83 -5.79 -3.35 21.37
N VAL A 84 -6.75 -4.05 21.98
CA VAL A 84 -6.50 -5.31 22.68
C VAL A 84 -6.82 -6.48 21.74
N SER A 85 -5.83 -7.34 21.53
CA SER A 85 -5.96 -8.56 20.74
C SER A 85 -5.69 -9.77 21.62
N ALA A 86 -6.68 -10.65 21.79
CA ALA A 86 -6.57 -11.84 22.63
C ALA A 86 -6.01 -11.56 24.05
N ASP A 87 -6.52 -10.55 24.75
CA ASP A 87 -6.06 -10.12 26.08
C ASP A 87 -4.62 -9.57 26.14
N TYR A 88 -3.98 -9.34 24.99
CA TYR A 88 -2.68 -8.66 24.85
C TYR A 88 -2.81 -7.27 24.25
N CYS A 89 -1.87 -6.41 24.61
CA CYS A 89 -1.59 -5.15 23.92
C CYS A 89 -0.62 -5.47 22.77
N ALA A 90 -1.15 -5.64 21.56
CA ALA A 90 -0.32 -5.92 20.39
C ALA A 90 0.60 -4.72 20.07
N LYS A 91 1.88 -5.00 19.85
CA LYS A 91 2.92 -4.03 19.46
C LYS A 91 3.49 -4.44 18.11
N ILE A 92 3.04 -3.77 17.06
CA ILE A 92 3.45 -4.01 15.68
C ILE A 92 4.84 -3.43 15.45
N GLU A 93 5.77 -4.27 15.00
CA GLU A 93 7.12 -3.90 14.61
C GLU A 93 7.35 -4.24 13.14
N VAL A 94 7.62 -3.21 12.33
CA VAL A 94 7.76 -3.35 10.88
C VAL A 94 9.23 -3.46 10.50
N MET A 95 9.58 -4.54 9.79
CA MET A 95 10.92 -4.79 9.25
C MET A 95 10.90 -4.88 7.72
N GLY A 96 11.89 -4.26 7.08
CA GLY A 96 12.07 -4.34 5.63
C GLY A 96 12.87 -5.56 5.23
N ILE A 97 12.28 -6.46 4.46
CA ILE A 97 12.97 -7.63 3.88
C ILE A 97 12.57 -7.75 2.42
N ASP A 98 13.56 -7.86 1.53
CA ASP A 98 13.31 -8.11 0.11
C ASP A 98 12.51 -9.41 -0.07
N SER A 99 11.43 -9.39 -0.85
CA SER A 99 10.56 -10.57 -0.98
C SER A 99 11.25 -11.86 -1.43
N PRO A 100 12.26 -11.86 -2.33
CA PRO A 100 13.03 -13.07 -2.61
C PRO A 100 13.77 -13.61 -1.38
N VAL A 101 14.32 -12.73 -0.55
CA VAL A 101 15.03 -13.10 0.69
C VAL A 101 14.04 -13.62 1.73
N ALA A 102 12.93 -12.91 1.93
CA ALA A 102 11.86 -13.33 2.83
C ALA A 102 11.27 -14.69 2.40
N LEU A 103 10.98 -14.90 1.11
CA LEU A 103 10.48 -16.18 0.61
C LEU A 103 11.46 -17.33 0.91
N ASN A 104 12.75 -17.13 0.63
CA ASN A 104 13.77 -18.15 0.91
C ASN A 104 13.85 -18.46 2.41
N ALA A 105 13.77 -17.45 3.27
CA ALA A 105 13.78 -17.63 4.72
C ALA A 105 12.52 -18.36 5.24
N LEU A 106 11.33 -17.99 4.75
CA LEU A 106 10.04 -18.59 5.15
C LEU A 106 9.89 -20.03 4.65
N THR A 107 10.37 -20.33 3.45
CA THR A 107 10.39 -21.71 2.91
C THR A 107 11.50 -22.58 3.50
N GLY A 108 12.49 -21.98 4.16
CA GLY A 108 13.61 -22.66 4.79
C GLY A 108 13.56 -22.66 6.31
N THR A 109 14.74 -22.66 6.92
CA THR A 109 14.96 -22.33 8.33
C THR A 109 15.20 -20.84 8.43
N TRP A 110 14.47 -20.17 9.34
CA TRP A 110 14.61 -18.74 9.54
C TRP A 110 16.01 -18.38 10.06
N ASP A 111 16.71 -17.47 9.37
CA ASP A 111 18.02 -16.97 9.82
C ASP A 111 17.78 -15.85 10.86
N PRO A 112 18.24 -16.01 12.12
CA PRO A 112 18.09 -14.98 13.16
C PRO A 112 18.72 -13.63 12.78
N LYS A 113 19.65 -13.59 11.80
CA LYS A 113 20.23 -12.34 11.29
C LYS A 113 19.22 -11.47 10.55
N LEU A 114 18.13 -12.03 10.06
CA LEU A 114 17.02 -11.30 9.44
C LEU A 114 16.11 -10.63 10.48
N GLY A 115 16.34 -10.90 11.77
CA GLY A 115 15.53 -10.42 12.88
C GLY A 115 14.59 -11.50 13.42
N PRO A 116 13.66 -11.12 14.31
CA PRO A 116 12.61 -12.00 14.80
C PRO A 116 11.76 -12.60 13.67
N VAL A 117 11.20 -13.79 13.90
CA VAL A 117 10.29 -14.43 12.93
C VAL A 117 9.02 -13.59 12.79
N PRO A 118 8.62 -13.21 11.56
CA PRO A 118 7.40 -12.43 11.33
C PRO A 118 6.13 -13.27 11.50
N SER A 119 5.10 -12.65 12.05
CA SER A 119 3.72 -13.19 12.08
C SER A 119 2.88 -12.66 10.90
N LEU A 120 3.37 -11.63 10.20
CA LEU A 120 2.74 -11.06 9.01
C LEU A 120 3.81 -10.78 7.95
N TRP A 121 3.52 -11.14 6.71
CA TRP A 121 4.36 -10.82 5.56
C TRP A 121 3.58 -10.08 4.47
N ILE A 122 4.13 -8.94 4.02
CA ILE A 122 3.55 -8.13 2.95
C ILE A 122 4.61 -7.92 1.83
N PRO A 123 4.73 -8.87 0.88
CA PRO A 123 5.66 -8.76 -0.24
C PRO A 123 5.15 -7.80 -1.33
N GLU A 124 5.94 -7.53 -2.39
CA GLU A 124 5.53 -6.62 -3.46
C GLU A 124 4.31 -7.13 -4.27
N SER A 125 4.11 -8.45 -4.34
CA SER A 125 3.07 -9.04 -5.18
C SER A 125 2.56 -10.40 -4.68
N THR A 126 1.36 -10.76 -5.14
CA THR A 126 0.71 -12.07 -4.92
C THR A 126 1.52 -13.27 -5.41
N VAL A 127 2.48 -13.05 -6.31
CA VAL A 127 3.37 -14.11 -6.80
C VAL A 127 4.21 -14.69 -5.65
N TRP A 128 4.66 -13.83 -4.74
CA TRP A 128 5.49 -14.23 -3.61
C TRP A 128 4.71 -15.03 -2.57
N THR A 129 3.53 -14.56 -2.18
CA THR A 129 2.65 -15.28 -1.23
C THR A 129 2.17 -16.59 -1.81
N ALA A 130 1.90 -16.65 -3.11
CA ALA A 130 1.43 -17.87 -3.76
C ALA A 130 2.56 -18.89 -3.98
N ARG A 131 3.82 -18.44 -4.14
CA ARG A 131 5.01 -19.33 -4.08
C ARG A 131 5.22 -19.90 -2.69
N LEU A 132 5.05 -19.09 -1.65
CA LEU A 132 5.11 -19.57 -0.27
C LEU A 132 4.01 -20.61 -0.01
N ALA A 133 2.76 -20.31 -0.36
CA ALA A 133 1.65 -21.24 -0.21
C ALA A 133 1.85 -22.56 -1.01
N ALA A 134 2.49 -22.50 -2.18
CA ALA A 134 2.81 -23.70 -2.96
C ALA A 134 3.94 -24.54 -2.34
N ALA A 135 4.96 -23.90 -1.76
CA ALA A 135 6.11 -24.57 -1.15
C ALA A 135 5.82 -25.10 0.26
N LYS A 136 5.08 -24.32 1.06
CA LYS A 136 4.68 -24.63 2.43
C LYS A 136 3.26 -24.08 2.71
N PRO A 137 2.20 -24.80 2.35
CA PRO A 137 0.82 -24.31 2.51
C PRO A 137 0.42 -24.05 3.96
N ALA A 138 0.99 -24.80 4.92
CA ALA A 138 0.72 -24.62 6.34
C ALA A 138 1.25 -23.30 6.92
N GLU A 139 2.16 -22.61 6.22
CA GLU A 139 2.76 -21.37 6.71
C GLU A 139 1.87 -20.13 6.46
N VAL A 140 0.82 -20.25 5.65
CA VAL A 140 -0.03 -19.13 5.27
C VAL A 140 -1.42 -19.34 5.86
N SER A 141 -1.80 -18.48 6.79
CA SER A 141 -3.14 -18.51 7.38
C SER A 141 -4.13 -17.77 6.48
N GLY A 142 -5.13 -18.51 5.98
CA GLY A 142 -6.20 -17.96 5.15
C GLY A 142 -5.74 -17.47 3.77
N GLN A 143 -6.46 -16.48 3.23
CA GLN A 143 -6.14 -15.86 1.94
C GLN A 143 -5.51 -14.48 2.15
N PRO A 144 -4.35 -14.19 1.53
CA PRO A 144 -3.73 -12.89 1.64
C PRO A 144 -4.63 -11.76 1.12
N THR A 145 -4.65 -10.63 1.84
CA THR A 145 -5.49 -9.47 1.49
C THR A 145 -4.64 -8.35 0.92
N SER A 146 -4.95 -7.85 -0.27
CA SER A 146 -4.25 -6.69 -0.85
C SER A 146 -4.51 -5.43 -0.03
N VAL A 147 -3.46 -4.86 0.58
CA VAL A 147 -3.57 -3.62 1.38
C VAL A 147 -3.27 -2.36 0.56
N ALA A 148 -2.59 -2.53 -0.57
CA ALA A 148 -2.19 -1.46 -1.46
C ALA A 148 -1.99 -2.00 -2.87
N SER A 149 -2.02 -1.13 -3.86
CA SER A 149 -1.61 -1.47 -5.22
C SER A 149 -0.80 -0.36 -5.86
N SER A 150 0.03 -0.74 -6.82
CA SER A 150 0.76 0.19 -7.66
C SER A 150 0.81 -0.35 -9.09
N PRO A 151 -0.02 0.19 -10.00
CA PRO A 151 0.02 -0.17 -11.42
C PRO A 151 1.39 0.05 -12.03
N VAL A 152 1.73 -0.76 -13.03
CA VAL A 152 2.94 -0.52 -13.83
C VAL A 152 2.71 0.63 -14.81
N VAL A 153 3.72 1.48 -14.94
CA VAL A 153 3.78 2.60 -15.88
C VAL A 153 5.11 2.57 -16.62
N LEU A 154 5.22 3.32 -17.71
CA LEU A 154 6.51 3.64 -18.30
C LEU A 154 6.99 4.98 -17.71
N ALA A 155 8.10 4.97 -16.98
CA ALA A 155 8.82 6.21 -16.68
C ALA A 155 9.54 6.65 -17.94
N VAL A 156 9.16 7.81 -18.49
CA VAL A 156 9.65 8.31 -19.78
C VAL A 156 10.40 9.62 -19.55
N ARG A 157 11.55 9.79 -20.21
CA ARG A 157 12.26 11.09 -20.20
C ARG A 157 11.32 12.16 -20.76
N GLY A 158 11.20 13.31 -20.09
CA GLY A 158 10.29 14.38 -20.51
C GLY A 158 10.41 14.75 -22.00
N SER A 159 11.64 14.87 -22.53
CA SER A 159 11.90 15.18 -23.94
C SER A 159 11.45 14.10 -24.93
N ALA A 160 11.29 12.85 -24.48
CA ALA A 160 10.86 11.73 -25.30
C ALA A 160 9.34 11.49 -25.22
N ARG A 161 8.62 12.18 -24.33
CA ARG A 161 7.18 11.98 -24.05
C ARG A 161 6.30 11.93 -25.30
N PRO A 162 6.44 12.82 -26.31
CA PRO A 162 5.60 12.79 -27.52
C PRO A 162 5.68 11.48 -28.30
N GLY A 163 6.81 10.76 -28.22
CA GLY A 163 6.99 9.46 -28.88
C GLY A 163 6.12 8.35 -28.29
N PHE A 164 5.57 8.56 -27.08
CA PHE A 164 4.75 7.59 -26.35
C PHE A 164 3.26 7.98 -26.30
N ASP A 165 2.83 8.99 -27.05
CA ASP A 165 1.42 9.38 -27.09
C ASP A 165 0.58 8.27 -27.74
N GLY A 166 -0.53 7.91 -27.08
CA GLY A 166 -1.45 6.85 -27.53
C GLY A 166 -0.80 5.46 -27.62
N VAL A 167 0.34 5.22 -26.94
CA VAL A 167 0.98 3.91 -26.97
C VAL A 167 0.13 2.89 -26.23
N ARG A 168 0.00 1.67 -26.78
CA ARG A 168 -0.69 0.56 -26.13
C ARG A 168 0.30 -0.49 -25.68
N TRP A 169 -0.04 -1.31 -24.69
CA TRP A 169 0.82 -2.42 -24.27
C TRP A 169 1.21 -3.33 -25.45
N LEU A 170 0.30 -3.60 -26.37
CA LEU A 170 0.53 -4.42 -27.57
C LEU A 170 1.59 -3.85 -28.52
N ASP A 171 1.79 -2.53 -28.53
CA ASP A 171 2.69 -1.86 -29.48
C ASP A 171 4.15 -1.86 -29.01
N LEU A 172 4.41 -2.07 -27.70
CA LEU A 172 5.75 -1.91 -27.14
C LEU A 172 6.79 -2.85 -27.76
N PRO A 173 6.52 -4.17 -27.94
CA PRO A 173 7.49 -5.07 -28.56
C PRO A 173 7.86 -4.68 -29.99
N THR A 174 6.90 -4.19 -30.77
CA THR A 174 7.12 -3.88 -32.19
C THR A 174 7.80 -2.53 -32.40
N ARG A 175 7.60 -1.60 -31.46
CA ARG A 175 8.17 -0.24 -31.48
C ARG A 175 9.44 -0.10 -30.65
N GLN A 176 10.01 -1.19 -30.13
CA GLN A 176 11.12 -1.14 -29.18
C GLN A 176 12.35 -0.36 -29.66
N GLU A 177 12.73 -0.52 -30.93
CA GLU A 177 13.86 0.22 -31.52
C GLU A 177 13.64 1.74 -31.49
N GLN A 178 12.40 2.19 -31.66
CA GLN A 178 12.01 3.60 -31.66
C GLN A 178 11.85 4.14 -30.23
N LEU A 179 11.22 3.34 -29.36
CA LEU A 179 10.86 3.71 -27.99
C LEU A 179 12.02 3.56 -27.01
N ARG A 180 13.03 2.73 -27.31
CA ARG A 180 14.25 2.56 -26.50
C ARG A 180 13.92 2.34 -25.02
N ILE A 181 13.04 1.38 -24.75
CA ILE A 181 12.59 1.04 -23.40
C ILE A 181 13.59 0.09 -22.77
N ALA A 182 14.32 0.53 -21.74
CA ALA A 182 15.15 -0.38 -20.95
C ALA A 182 14.25 -1.30 -20.12
N LEU A 183 14.67 -2.55 -19.98
CA LEU A 183 13.88 -3.59 -19.36
C LEU A 183 14.75 -4.33 -18.32
N PRO A 184 15.17 -3.68 -17.22
CA PRO A 184 16.02 -4.31 -16.21
C PRO A 184 15.36 -5.57 -15.65
N THR A 185 16.16 -6.55 -15.24
CA THR A 185 15.69 -7.83 -14.65
C THR A 185 16.35 -8.16 -13.32
N GLY A 186 17.29 -7.31 -12.86
CA GLY A 186 17.97 -7.44 -11.58
C GLY A 186 17.14 -6.88 -10.41
N ALA A 187 17.80 -6.26 -9.43
CA ALA A 187 17.13 -5.66 -8.29
C ALA A 187 16.10 -4.58 -8.69
N ASP A 188 14.99 -4.52 -7.95
CA ASP A 188 13.88 -3.59 -8.13
C ASP A 188 13.22 -3.61 -9.53
N ALA A 189 13.32 -4.74 -10.24
CA ALA A 189 12.87 -4.88 -11.63
C ALA A 189 11.39 -5.30 -11.81
N ASP A 190 10.58 -5.23 -10.75
CA ASP A 190 9.17 -5.67 -10.78
C ASP A 190 8.36 -4.99 -11.89
N GLY A 191 8.65 -3.72 -12.19
CA GLY A 191 8.05 -3.00 -13.31
C GLY A 191 8.20 -3.73 -14.64
N THR A 192 9.37 -4.31 -14.94
CA THR A 192 9.59 -5.07 -16.18
C THR A 192 8.68 -6.30 -16.25
N TYR A 193 8.53 -7.04 -15.14
CA TYR A 193 7.72 -8.26 -15.10
C TYR A 193 6.22 -7.95 -15.14
N LEU A 194 5.76 -6.89 -14.48
CA LEU A 194 4.38 -6.42 -14.56
C LEU A 194 4.04 -5.89 -15.97
N ALA A 195 4.97 -5.16 -16.59
CA ALA A 195 4.79 -4.72 -17.96
C ALA A 195 4.73 -5.90 -18.93
N ALA A 196 5.59 -6.93 -18.74
CA ALA A 196 5.55 -8.16 -19.51
C ALA A 196 4.20 -8.91 -19.36
N GLN A 197 3.59 -8.91 -18.17
CA GLN A 197 2.23 -9.43 -17.98
C GLN A 197 1.20 -8.67 -18.79
N SER A 198 1.26 -7.33 -18.80
CA SER A 198 0.34 -6.47 -19.56
C SER A 198 0.50 -6.67 -21.08
N VAL A 199 1.74 -6.77 -21.57
CA VAL A 199 2.06 -7.10 -22.97
C VAL A 199 1.55 -8.50 -23.31
N ALA A 200 1.84 -9.51 -22.49
CA ALA A 200 1.41 -10.88 -22.72
C ALA A 200 -0.10 -11.03 -22.73
N ALA A 201 -0.80 -10.34 -21.82
CA ALA A 201 -2.26 -10.30 -21.75
C ALA A 201 -2.87 -9.64 -23.00
N ALA A 202 -2.25 -8.58 -23.52
CA ALA A 202 -2.67 -7.91 -24.75
C ALA A 202 -2.44 -8.80 -25.98
N VAL A 203 -1.26 -9.41 -26.10
CA VAL A 203 -0.91 -10.35 -27.18
C VAL A 203 -1.81 -11.59 -27.15
N GLY A 204 -2.06 -12.13 -25.96
CA GLY A 204 -2.97 -13.26 -25.72
C GLY A 204 -4.44 -12.92 -25.84
N ARG A 205 -4.80 -11.63 -26.03
CA ARG A 205 -6.18 -11.12 -26.17
C ARG A 205 -7.11 -11.55 -25.02
N THR A 206 -6.60 -11.45 -23.79
CA THR A 206 -7.33 -11.83 -22.57
C THR A 206 -8.45 -10.88 -22.17
N ALA A 207 -8.49 -9.67 -22.74
CA ALA A 207 -9.47 -8.62 -22.41
C ALA A 207 -9.57 -8.34 -20.89
N GLY A 208 -8.42 -8.32 -20.20
CA GLY A 208 -8.32 -8.02 -18.77
C GLY A 208 -8.49 -9.24 -17.85
N ALA A 209 -8.86 -10.41 -18.40
CA ALA A 209 -8.87 -11.66 -17.66
C ALA A 209 -7.45 -12.12 -17.29
N ALA A 210 -7.36 -13.00 -16.30
CA ALA A 210 -6.09 -13.54 -15.85
C ALA A 210 -5.39 -14.29 -16.99
N LEU A 211 -4.10 -14.03 -17.18
CA LEU A 211 -3.29 -14.78 -18.14
C LEU A 211 -3.08 -16.21 -17.63
N SER A 212 -3.49 -17.20 -18.43
CA SER A 212 -3.25 -18.60 -18.14
C SER A 212 -1.80 -18.99 -18.43
N GLU A 213 -1.35 -20.09 -17.82
CA GLU A 213 0.00 -20.61 -18.02
C GLU A 213 0.23 -21.04 -19.48
N ASP A 214 -0.74 -21.71 -20.10
CA ASP A 214 -0.67 -22.12 -21.51
C ASP A 214 -0.58 -20.91 -22.45
N ALA A 215 -1.34 -19.85 -22.18
CA ALA A 215 -1.26 -18.61 -22.96
C ALA A 215 0.09 -17.94 -22.79
N ALA A 216 0.65 -17.90 -21.58
CA ALA A 216 1.97 -17.35 -21.29
C ALA A 216 3.10 -18.12 -22.00
N LYS A 217 2.95 -19.44 -22.15
CA LYS A 217 3.90 -20.32 -22.86
C LYS A 217 3.71 -20.34 -24.38
N SER A 218 2.65 -19.71 -24.89
CA SER A 218 2.36 -19.73 -26.33
C SER A 218 3.51 -19.11 -27.15
N PRO A 219 3.83 -19.65 -28.35
CA PRO A 219 4.90 -19.13 -29.18
C PRO A 219 4.76 -17.64 -29.52
N VAL A 220 3.52 -17.15 -29.61
CA VAL A 220 3.23 -15.74 -29.92
C VAL A 220 3.63 -14.83 -28.75
N VAL A 221 3.28 -15.21 -27.52
CA VAL A 221 3.65 -14.43 -26.32
C VAL A 221 5.16 -14.50 -26.10
N VAL A 222 5.74 -15.70 -26.11
CA VAL A 222 7.18 -15.90 -25.90
C VAL A 222 8.00 -15.15 -26.96
N GLY A 223 7.62 -15.27 -28.24
CA GLY A 223 8.29 -14.56 -29.33
C GLY A 223 8.18 -13.04 -29.22
N SER A 224 7.02 -12.51 -28.83
CA SER A 224 6.81 -11.07 -28.64
C SER A 224 7.68 -10.50 -27.52
N LEU A 225 7.72 -11.16 -26.36
CA LEU A 225 8.53 -10.73 -25.22
C LEU A 225 10.03 -10.90 -25.49
N SER A 226 10.42 -11.97 -26.17
CA SER A 226 11.83 -12.20 -26.55
C SER A 226 12.31 -11.09 -27.48
N ARG A 227 11.49 -10.70 -28.48
CA ARG A 227 11.79 -9.57 -29.36
C ARG A 227 11.88 -8.26 -28.58
N TRP A 228 10.94 -8.01 -27.66
CA TRP A 228 10.95 -6.80 -26.85
C TRP A 228 12.23 -6.68 -26.00
N GLY A 229 12.66 -7.80 -25.41
CA GLY A 229 13.89 -7.88 -24.62
C GLY A 229 15.17 -7.74 -25.44
N LYS A 230 15.24 -8.36 -26.62
CA LYS A 230 16.42 -8.42 -27.49
C LYS A 230 16.96 -7.03 -27.86
N ASP A 231 16.06 -6.11 -28.20
CA ASP A 231 16.42 -4.78 -28.69
C ASP A 231 16.39 -3.71 -27.57
N ALA A 232 16.26 -4.14 -26.31
CA ALA A 232 16.19 -3.25 -25.16
C ALA A 232 17.57 -2.64 -24.82
N PRO A 233 17.65 -1.32 -24.53
CA PRO A 233 18.84 -0.74 -23.94
C PRO A 233 19.25 -1.45 -22.65
N LYS A 234 20.55 -1.64 -22.46
CA LYS A 234 21.09 -2.30 -21.27
C LYS A 234 20.87 -1.45 -20.03
N SER A 235 20.27 -2.04 -19.00
CA SER A 235 20.24 -1.53 -17.63
C SER A 235 20.23 -2.69 -16.65
N THR A 236 20.95 -2.58 -15.55
CA THR A 236 21.04 -3.62 -14.51
C THR A 236 19.88 -3.55 -13.52
N THR A 237 19.46 -2.35 -13.13
CA THR A 237 18.37 -2.10 -12.16
C THR A 237 17.39 -1.04 -12.66
N ALA A 238 16.20 -0.99 -12.07
CA ALA A 238 15.24 0.07 -12.33
C ALA A 238 15.73 1.45 -11.86
N GLY A 239 16.37 1.52 -10.68
CA GLY A 239 16.95 2.76 -10.16
C GLY A 239 18.02 3.36 -11.09
N ALA A 240 18.93 2.53 -11.62
CA ALA A 240 19.95 2.99 -12.56
C ALA A 240 19.34 3.52 -13.88
N ALA A 241 18.27 2.89 -14.35
CA ALA A 241 17.54 3.36 -15.53
C ALA A 241 16.81 4.70 -15.26
N LEU A 242 16.17 4.85 -14.10
CA LEU A 242 15.54 6.11 -13.69
C LEU A 242 16.56 7.25 -13.61
N GLU A 243 17.74 7.00 -13.02
CA GLU A 243 18.84 7.98 -12.99
C GLU A 243 19.47 8.24 -14.37
N ALA A 244 19.39 7.31 -15.31
CA ALA A 244 19.79 7.57 -16.69
C ALA A 244 18.78 8.45 -17.43
N LEU A 245 17.50 8.39 -17.07
CA LEU A 245 16.45 9.20 -17.68
C LEU A 245 16.50 10.68 -17.28
N THR A 246 17.09 11.01 -16.12
CA THR A 246 17.28 12.41 -15.68
C THR A 246 18.33 13.15 -16.50
N ARG A 247 19.24 12.41 -17.15
CA ARG A 247 20.27 12.95 -18.02
C ARG A 247 19.78 13.04 -19.47
N PRO A 248 20.13 14.11 -20.21
CA PRO A 248 19.84 14.19 -21.65
C PRO A 248 20.45 13.02 -22.43
N GLY A 249 19.77 12.59 -23.49
CA GLY A 249 20.25 11.54 -24.39
C GLY A 249 19.14 10.83 -25.14
N ASP A 250 19.51 9.83 -25.95
CA ASP A 250 18.58 9.03 -26.75
C ASP A 250 18.78 7.51 -26.61
N ALA A 251 19.83 7.09 -25.90
CA ALA A 251 20.18 5.66 -25.79
C ALA A 251 19.11 4.85 -25.03
N LEU A 252 18.44 5.48 -24.07
CA LEU A 252 17.39 4.95 -23.22
C LEU A 252 16.37 6.08 -23.05
N ARG A 253 15.10 5.83 -23.37
CA ARG A 253 14.04 6.84 -23.33
C ARG A 253 12.93 6.51 -22.33
N ALA A 254 12.80 5.24 -21.95
CA ALA A 254 11.86 4.81 -20.94
C ALA A 254 12.36 3.60 -20.14
N VAL A 255 11.73 3.35 -18.99
CA VAL A 255 11.84 2.11 -18.22
C VAL A 255 10.49 1.80 -17.55
N PRO A 256 10.02 0.55 -17.57
CA PRO A 256 8.83 0.18 -16.81
C PRO A 256 9.13 0.16 -15.31
N VAL A 257 8.27 0.83 -14.54
CA VAL A 257 8.35 0.92 -13.07
C VAL A 257 6.94 0.91 -12.50
N THR A 258 6.80 0.68 -11.21
CA THR A 258 5.51 0.90 -10.57
C THR A 258 5.24 2.40 -10.41
N GLU A 259 3.97 2.80 -10.46
CA GLU A 259 3.55 4.19 -10.24
C GLU A 259 4.12 4.77 -8.94
N GLN A 260 4.09 3.99 -7.86
CA GLN A 260 4.65 4.34 -6.57
C GLN A 260 6.18 4.50 -6.62
N GLN A 261 6.90 3.61 -7.31
CA GLN A 261 8.35 3.71 -7.45
C GLN A 261 8.75 4.99 -8.19
N LEU A 262 8.01 5.38 -9.23
CA LEU A 262 8.24 6.65 -9.93
C LEU A 262 7.89 7.86 -9.05
N ALA A 263 6.80 7.81 -8.31
CA ALA A 263 6.41 8.89 -7.40
C ALA A 263 7.44 9.07 -6.26
N ALA A 264 7.93 7.96 -5.70
CA ALA A 264 9.00 7.96 -4.70
C ALA A 264 10.31 8.48 -5.27
N PHE A 265 10.66 8.10 -6.50
CA PHE A 265 11.81 8.64 -7.20
C PHE A 265 11.65 10.15 -7.46
N ALA A 266 10.51 10.63 -7.94
CA ALA A 266 10.34 12.05 -8.22
C ALA A 266 10.29 12.94 -6.96
N ARG A 267 9.99 12.37 -5.79
CA ARG A 267 9.81 13.14 -4.54
C ARG A 267 11.04 13.96 -4.19
N GLY A 268 10.86 15.28 -4.03
CA GLY A 268 11.92 16.21 -3.67
C GLY A 268 12.95 16.47 -4.78
N ARG A 269 12.78 15.86 -5.96
CA ARG A 269 13.57 16.14 -7.16
C ARG A 269 12.86 17.22 -7.99
N GLY A 270 13.63 18.10 -8.65
CA GLY A 270 13.10 19.16 -9.52
C GLY A 270 12.60 18.64 -10.87
N ASP A 271 12.34 19.54 -11.83
CA ASP A 271 11.61 19.25 -13.08
C ASP A 271 12.31 18.31 -14.08
N ALA A 272 13.58 17.95 -13.86
CA ALA A 272 14.36 17.07 -14.74
C ALA A 272 14.11 15.57 -14.50
N VAL A 273 12.97 15.21 -13.91
CA VAL A 273 12.59 13.83 -13.60
C VAL A 273 11.77 13.19 -14.73
N PRO A 274 11.79 11.85 -14.83
CA PRO A 274 10.92 11.14 -15.77
C PRO A 274 9.44 11.37 -15.42
N VAL A 275 8.59 11.31 -16.44
CA VAL A 275 7.13 11.42 -16.33
C VAL A 275 6.48 10.09 -16.65
N ALA A 276 5.36 9.81 -15.98
CA ALA A 276 4.60 8.60 -16.16
C ALA A 276 3.89 8.63 -17.52
N VAL A 277 4.01 7.54 -18.25
CA VAL A 277 3.15 7.20 -19.37
C VAL A 277 2.39 5.94 -19.02
N TYR A 278 1.09 6.00 -19.27
CA TYR A 278 0.16 4.89 -19.07
C TYR A 278 -0.18 4.33 -20.46
N PRO A 279 0.44 3.22 -20.87
CA PRO A 279 0.03 2.56 -22.10
C PRO A 279 -1.44 2.13 -22.00
N GLU A 280 -2.17 2.23 -23.10
CA GLU A 280 -3.58 1.83 -23.12
C GLU A 280 -3.74 0.30 -23.02
N GLY A 281 -4.85 -0.11 -22.39
CA GLY A 281 -5.28 -1.49 -22.20
C GLY A 281 -5.09 -2.01 -20.76
N PRO A 282 -5.48 -3.27 -20.51
CA PRO A 282 -5.36 -3.90 -19.20
C PRO A 282 -3.93 -3.86 -18.67
N THR A 283 -3.78 -3.32 -17.47
CA THR A 283 -2.48 -3.02 -16.86
C THR A 283 -2.31 -3.81 -15.56
N ALA A 284 -1.20 -4.55 -15.47
CA ALA A 284 -0.82 -5.26 -14.27
C ALA A 284 -0.43 -4.30 -13.14
N ALA A 285 -0.63 -4.72 -11.90
CA ALA A 285 -0.25 -3.95 -10.73
C ALA A 285 0.49 -4.83 -9.71
N ALA A 286 1.44 -4.22 -9.00
CA ALA A 286 1.87 -4.74 -7.71
C ALA A 286 0.69 -4.63 -6.74
N THR A 287 0.43 -5.66 -5.92
CA THR A 287 -0.79 -5.80 -5.13
C THR A 287 -0.56 -5.92 -3.62
N TYR A 288 0.70 -5.92 -3.17
CA TYR A 288 1.07 -5.87 -1.75
C TYR A 288 0.15 -6.69 -0.82
N PRO A 289 0.07 -8.01 -1.02
CA PRO A 289 -0.84 -8.87 -0.27
C PRO A 289 -0.34 -9.07 1.16
N ALA A 290 -1.15 -8.75 2.15
CA ALA A 290 -0.88 -9.07 3.54
C ALA A 290 -1.22 -10.53 3.83
N ALA A 291 -0.21 -11.35 4.08
CA ALA A 291 -0.31 -12.77 4.40
C ALA A 291 0.05 -13.00 5.87
N VAL A 292 -0.94 -13.40 6.68
CA VAL A 292 -0.70 -13.84 8.06
C VAL A 292 0.03 -15.18 8.01
N LEU A 293 1.10 -15.29 8.80
CA LEU A 293 1.97 -16.46 8.83
C LEU A 293 1.65 -17.32 10.03
N ASP A 294 1.49 -18.62 9.80
CA ASP A 294 1.33 -19.64 10.84
C ASP A 294 2.65 -20.40 10.99
N ARG A 295 3.34 -20.17 12.11
CA ARG A 295 4.71 -20.63 12.36
C ARG A 295 4.74 -21.44 13.65
N GLU A 296 5.59 -22.46 13.70
CA GLU A 296 5.84 -23.19 14.95
C GLU A 296 6.38 -22.27 16.07
N GLU A 297 7.04 -21.18 15.69
CA GLU A 297 7.58 -20.18 16.61
C GLU A 297 6.59 -19.06 16.97
N THR A 298 5.44 -18.96 16.29
CA THR A 298 4.37 -18.01 16.62
C THR A 298 3.27 -18.72 17.44
N THR A 299 2.35 -17.94 18.00
CA THR A 299 1.22 -18.46 18.77
C THR A 299 -0.07 -17.94 18.18
N ASP A 300 -1.21 -18.57 18.48
CA ASP A 300 -2.55 -18.08 18.06
C ASP A 300 -2.79 -16.59 18.39
N ALA A 301 -2.13 -16.08 19.44
CA ALA A 301 -2.23 -14.67 19.81
C ALA A 301 -1.48 -13.76 18.82
N HIS A 302 -0.33 -14.20 18.29
CA HIS A 302 0.40 -13.48 17.25
C HIS A 302 -0.40 -13.44 15.94
N ASP A 303 -0.97 -14.57 15.54
CA ASP A 303 -1.75 -14.70 14.31
C ASP A 303 -3.00 -13.81 14.36
N ARG A 304 -3.71 -13.82 15.50
CA ARG A 304 -4.86 -12.94 15.72
C ARG A 304 -4.45 -11.47 15.73
N ALA A 305 -3.36 -11.10 16.40
CA ALA A 305 -2.89 -9.72 16.43
C ALA A 305 -2.41 -9.23 15.05
N ALA A 306 -1.80 -10.11 14.25
CA ALA A 306 -1.45 -9.84 12.86
C ALA A 306 -2.71 -9.62 12.00
N ALA A 307 -3.73 -10.47 12.14
CA ALA A 307 -5.01 -10.32 11.46
C ALA A 307 -5.76 -9.03 11.87
N ASP A 308 -5.71 -8.66 13.15
CA ASP A 308 -6.29 -7.41 13.65
C ASP A 308 -5.57 -6.20 13.05
N PHE A 309 -4.24 -6.25 12.90
CA PHE A 309 -3.49 -5.19 12.21
C PHE A 309 -3.85 -5.10 10.72
N VAL A 310 -4.03 -6.22 10.03
CA VAL A 310 -4.52 -6.22 8.63
C VAL A 310 -5.93 -5.62 8.55
N THR A 311 -6.81 -5.97 9.49
CA THR A 311 -8.16 -5.40 9.57
C THR A 311 -8.08 -3.89 9.75
N TYR A 312 -7.30 -3.42 10.73
CA TYR A 312 -7.05 -2.00 10.98
C TYR A 312 -6.50 -1.28 9.75
N LEU A 313 -5.55 -1.87 9.02
CA LEU A 313 -5.00 -1.31 7.78
C LEU A 313 -6.09 -1.07 6.72
N THR A 314 -7.06 -1.97 6.62
CA THR A 314 -8.12 -1.91 5.60
C THR A 314 -9.32 -1.04 6.00
N GLU A 315 -9.41 -0.63 7.26
CA GLU A 315 -10.40 0.34 7.71
C GLU A 315 -10.17 1.72 7.07
N ARG A 316 -11.27 2.44 6.81
CA ARG A 316 -11.23 3.75 6.15
C ARG A 316 -10.40 4.73 6.99
N GLY A 317 -9.44 5.39 6.36
CA GLY A 317 -8.58 6.40 6.99
C GLY A 317 -7.22 5.87 7.42
N ASN A 318 -7.12 4.63 7.92
CA ASN A 318 -5.89 4.13 8.55
C ASN A 318 -4.74 3.92 7.56
N ALA A 319 -5.04 3.52 6.32
CA ALA A 319 -4.05 3.39 5.25
C ALA A 319 -3.70 4.73 4.53
N LYS A 320 -4.07 5.89 5.09
CA LYS A 320 -3.66 7.20 4.54
C LYS A 320 -2.13 7.33 4.35
N PRO A 321 -1.27 6.84 5.27
CA PRO A 321 0.19 6.88 5.06
C PRO A 321 0.67 6.15 3.79
N LEU A 322 -0.02 5.07 3.38
CA LEU A 322 0.26 4.36 2.13
C LEU A 322 -0.14 5.22 0.92
N ALA A 323 -1.31 5.83 0.95
CA ALA A 323 -1.74 6.75 -0.11
C ALA A 323 -0.79 7.95 -0.26
N GLU A 324 -0.35 8.55 0.86
CA GLU A 324 0.67 9.61 0.88
C GLU A 324 2.02 9.14 0.33
N ALA A 325 2.35 7.86 0.47
CA ALA A 325 3.57 7.26 -0.09
C ALA A 325 3.46 6.93 -1.59
N GLY A 326 2.31 7.21 -2.24
CA GLY A 326 2.09 7.01 -3.67
C GLY A 326 1.47 5.66 -4.01
N PHE A 327 0.94 4.91 -3.03
CA PHE A 327 0.21 3.68 -3.29
C PHE A 327 -1.28 3.97 -3.52
N ARG A 328 -1.93 3.17 -4.36
CA ARG A 328 -3.39 3.16 -4.49
C ARG A 328 -3.98 2.25 -3.42
N VAL A 329 -4.92 2.76 -2.64
CA VAL A 329 -5.52 2.04 -1.51
C VAL A 329 -7.04 2.02 -1.69
N VAL A 330 -7.65 0.86 -1.52
CA VAL A 330 -9.11 0.71 -1.61
C VAL A 330 -9.78 1.58 -0.55
N GLY A 331 -10.82 2.32 -0.93
CA GLY A 331 -11.54 3.21 -0.01
C GLY A 331 -10.81 4.51 0.33
N GLN A 332 -9.63 4.76 -0.22
CA GLN A 332 -8.95 6.05 -0.18
C GLN A 332 -9.05 6.76 -1.54
N PRO A 333 -9.01 8.11 -1.58
CA PRO A 333 -8.77 8.84 -2.81
C PRO A 333 -7.45 8.38 -3.46
N ALA A 334 -7.38 8.48 -4.79
CA ALA A 334 -6.11 8.31 -5.49
C ALA A 334 -5.06 9.29 -4.92
N PRO A 335 -3.77 8.91 -4.89
CA PRO A 335 -2.72 9.82 -4.44
C PRO A 335 -2.75 11.14 -5.23
N ALA A 336 -2.27 12.21 -4.59
CA ALA A 336 -2.25 13.52 -5.21
C ALA A 336 -1.34 13.51 -6.45
N LYS A 337 -1.83 14.10 -7.54
CA LYS A 337 -1.05 14.35 -8.75
C LYS A 337 0.25 15.08 -8.42
N THR A 338 1.32 14.65 -9.06
CA THR A 338 2.66 15.27 -9.03
C THR A 338 3.08 15.69 -10.44
N ALA A 339 4.22 16.35 -10.58
CA ALA A 339 4.78 16.66 -11.90
C ALA A 339 5.16 15.40 -12.71
N SER A 340 5.53 14.31 -12.03
CA SER A 340 5.90 13.05 -12.67
C SER A 340 4.75 12.07 -12.83
N VAL A 341 3.77 12.07 -11.92
CA VAL A 341 2.77 11.01 -11.83
C VAL A 341 1.38 11.61 -11.64
N GLU A 342 0.48 11.26 -12.55
CA GLU A 342 -0.89 11.77 -12.59
C GLU A 342 -1.85 11.00 -11.68
N PHE A 343 -1.53 9.74 -11.34
CA PHE A 343 -2.42 8.83 -10.63
C PHE A 343 -3.78 8.65 -11.35
N GLY A 344 -3.73 8.56 -12.70
CA GLY A 344 -4.91 8.47 -13.57
C GLY A 344 -5.73 7.18 -13.42
N THR A 345 -6.83 7.07 -14.16
CA THR A 345 -7.64 5.83 -14.20
C THR A 345 -6.91 4.77 -15.00
N ILE A 346 -6.96 3.52 -14.51
CA ILE A 346 -6.29 2.37 -15.14
C ILE A 346 -7.32 1.27 -15.35
N GLU A 347 -7.28 0.65 -16.53
CA GLU A 347 -7.99 -0.61 -16.79
C GLU A 347 -7.20 -1.75 -16.09
N PRO A 348 -7.74 -2.38 -15.04
CA PRO A 348 -6.98 -3.38 -14.29
C PRO A 348 -6.84 -4.68 -15.10
N LEU A 349 -5.65 -5.28 -15.05
CA LEU A 349 -5.45 -6.67 -15.45
C LEU A 349 -5.63 -7.58 -14.24
N ALA A 350 -6.46 -8.62 -14.36
CA ALA A 350 -6.60 -9.63 -13.33
C ALA A 350 -5.25 -10.36 -13.09
N PRO A 351 -4.90 -10.68 -11.83
CA PRO A 351 -3.63 -11.33 -11.52
C PRO A 351 -3.44 -12.62 -12.31
N ALA A 352 -2.29 -12.74 -12.99
CA ALA A 352 -1.94 -13.95 -13.72
C ALA A 352 -1.70 -15.14 -12.78
N SER A 353 -1.86 -16.36 -13.28
CA SER A 353 -1.52 -17.55 -12.48
C SER A 353 -0.02 -17.60 -12.17
N ASN A 354 0.36 -18.29 -11.09
CA ASN A 354 1.78 -18.44 -10.73
C ASN A 354 2.62 -19.01 -11.86
N GLY A 355 2.11 -20.06 -12.53
CA GLY A 355 2.79 -20.68 -13.67
C GLY A 355 2.96 -19.72 -14.84
N ALA A 356 1.96 -18.87 -15.11
CA ALA A 356 2.07 -17.82 -16.11
C ALA A 356 3.16 -16.81 -15.73
N VAL A 357 3.18 -16.31 -14.49
CA VAL A 357 4.19 -15.34 -14.05
C VAL A 357 5.61 -15.93 -14.13
N ILE A 358 5.80 -17.16 -13.68
CA ILE A 358 7.12 -17.85 -13.76
C ILE A 358 7.57 -17.94 -15.22
N SER A 359 6.70 -18.37 -16.13
CA SER A 359 7.01 -18.48 -17.57
C SER A 359 7.42 -17.13 -18.19
N LEU A 360 6.74 -16.05 -17.80
CA LEU A 360 7.05 -14.70 -18.27
C LEU A 360 8.41 -14.22 -17.74
N VAL A 361 8.68 -14.42 -16.46
CA VAL A 361 9.97 -14.08 -15.83
C VAL A 361 11.12 -14.81 -16.52
N GLU A 362 10.98 -16.12 -16.75
CA GLU A 362 12.00 -16.90 -17.46
C GLU A 362 12.23 -16.37 -18.88
N THR A 363 11.15 -16.08 -19.61
CA THR A 363 11.25 -15.52 -20.96
C THR A 363 12.00 -14.19 -20.96
N MET A 364 11.68 -13.32 -20.00
CA MET A 364 12.33 -12.02 -19.85
C MET A 364 13.78 -12.11 -19.40
N ASN A 365 14.23 -13.23 -18.83
CA ASN A 365 15.61 -13.41 -18.36
C ASN A 365 16.53 -14.08 -19.39
N ARG A 366 15.99 -14.68 -20.46
CA ARG A 366 16.77 -15.38 -21.51
C ARG A 366 17.45 -14.45 -22.55
N ARG A 367 17.72 -13.19 -22.20
CA ARG A 367 18.12 -12.13 -23.16
C ARG A 367 19.58 -12.13 -23.56
#